data_AF-A0A2T0MQI0-F1
#
_entry.id   AF-A0A2T0MQI0-F1
#
_cell.length_a   1.000
_cell.length_b   1.000
_cell.length_c   1.000
_cell.angle_alpha   90.00
_cell.angle_beta   90.00
_cell.angle_gamma   90.00
#
_symmetry.space_group_name_H-M   'P 1'
#
loop_
_entity.id
_entity.type
_entity.pdbx_description
1 polymer ?
#
loop_
_entity_poly.entity_id
_entity_poly.type
_entity_poly.pdbx_seq_one_letter_code
_entity_poly.pdbx_strand_id
1 'polypeptide(L)'
;MNLARISRTIGMTVAAGAIALTAVPAASADTAAAPIGCFNGWIGAWANNRLVSAELDWEGAGYGALLARTATAKEGDWEQFEICLGSKYDTIRSLASSRYVSVEVDYTGSQKSMLRARATAVGPWEKFDVVCRTNSYCTIKSLENDKYVSVADSTVLRATSTSIVFDAKFGIEHQDQMD
;
A
#
# COMPACT_ATOMS: atom_id res chain seq x y z
N MET A 1 -23.51 41.81 -67.71
CA MET A 1 -23.44 40.45 -67.10
C MET A 1 -22.02 40.28 -66.56
N ASN A 2 -21.75 39.76 -65.35
CA ASN A 2 -22.05 38.43 -64.79
C ASN A 2 -21.48 37.28 -65.67
N LEU A 3 -20.70 36.30 -65.19
CA LEU A 3 -20.26 35.91 -63.82
C LEU A 3 -18.71 35.69 -63.81
N ALA A 4 -17.95 36.10 -62.78
CA ALA A 4 -17.75 35.46 -61.47
C ALA A 4 -17.18 34.02 -61.51
N ARG A 5 -15.96 33.82 -60.96
CA ARG A 5 -15.27 32.51 -60.88
C ARG A 5 -15.82 31.68 -59.72
N ILE A 6 -16.04 30.38 -59.94
CA ILE A 6 -16.44 29.43 -58.89
C ILE A 6 -15.19 28.73 -58.34
N SER A 7 -14.88 28.93 -57.06
CA SER A 7 -13.96 28.07 -56.31
C SER A 7 -14.78 27.05 -55.50
N ARG A 8 -14.35 25.78 -55.47
CA ARG A 8 -15.02 24.72 -54.71
C ARG A 8 -14.27 24.41 -53.42
N THR A 9 -14.83 24.81 -52.29
CA THR A 9 -14.35 24.41 -50.96
C THR A 9 -14.49 22.91 -50.77
N ILE A 10 -13.42 22.25 -50.30
CA ILE A 10 -13.45 20.84 -49.90
C ILE A 10 -13.92 20.78 -48.45
N GLY A 11 -15.11 20.21 -48.20
CA GLY A 11 -15.59 19.90 -46.86
C GLY A 11 -15.01 18.57 -46.38
N MET A 12 -14.18 18.60 -45.34
CA MET A 12 -13.61 17.40 -44.72
C MET A 12 -14.48 16.94 -43.54
N THR A 13 -15.37 15.98 -43.79
CA THR A 13 -16.28 15.44 -42.77
C THR A 13 -15.53 14.52 -41.80
N VAL A 14 -15.46 14.90 -40.53
CA VAL A 14 -14.90 14.04 -39.47
C VAL A 14 -15.99 13.11 -38.95
N ALA A 15 -15.83 11.79 -39.16
CA ALA A 15 -16.73 10.78 -38.60
C ALA A 15 -16.33 10.45 -37.16
N ALA A 16 -17.21 10.73 -36.20
CA ALA A 16 -17.01 10.37 -34.80
C ALA A 16 -17.32 8.88 -34.58
N GLY A 17 -16.27 8.06 -34.49
CA GLY A 17 -16.40 6.65 -34.14
C GLY A 17 -16.69 6.47 -32.64
N ALA A 18 -17.88 5.98 -32.29
CA ALA A 18 -18.22 5.67 -30.91
C ALA A 18 -17.50 4.39 -30.45
N ILE A 19 -16.49 4.53 -29.59
CA ILE A 19 -15.85 3.40 -28.92
C ILE A 19 -16.81 2.86 -27.86
N ALA A 20 -17.26 1.61 -28.01
CA ALA A 20 -18.09 0.95 -27.02
C ALA A 20 -17.25 0.64 -25.76
N LEU A 21 -17.42 1.44 -24.71
CA LEU A 21 -16.77 1.22 -23.42
C LEU A 21 -17.41 0.00 -22.74
N THR A 22 -16.84 -1.19 -22.95
CA THR A 22 -17.21 -2.40 -22.22
C THR A 22 -16.88 -2.20 -20.75
N ALA A 23 -17.91 -2.00 -19.92
CA ALA A 23 -17.74 -1.84 -18.48
C ALA A 23 -17.08 -3.09 -17.89
N VAL A 24 -15.83 -2.94 -17.42
CA VAL A 24 -15.20 -3.94 -16.57
C VAL A 24 -16.08 -4.09 -15.32
N PRO A 25 -16.46 -5.31 -14.90
CA PRO A 25 -17.23 -5.47 -13.68
C PRO A 25 -16.44 -4.89 -12.51
N ALA A 26 -17.04 -3.93 -11.80
CA ALA A 26 -16.43 -3.39 -10.59
C ALA A 26 -16.17 -4.53 -9.61
N ALA A 27 -14.93 -4.68 -9.15
CA ALA A 27 -14.58 -5.68 -8.17
C ALA A 27 -15.50 -5.53 -6.95
N SER A 28 -16.25 -6.58 -6.63
CA SER A 28 -17.29 -6.51 -5.62
C SER A 28 -16.67 -6.19 -4.27
N ALA A 29 -16.97 -4.99 -3.75
CA ALA A 29 -16.52 -4.56 -2.43
C ALA A 29 -17.13 -5.46 -1.35
N ASP A 30 -16.37 -6.48 -0.94
CA ASP A 30 -16.61 -7.26 0.28
C ASP A 30 -16.85 -6.26 1.42
N THR A 31 -18.05 -6.31 2.01
CA THR A 31 -18.51 -5.30 2.97
C THR A 31 -17.47 -5.18 4.07
N ALA A 32 -16.84 -4.00 4.14
CA ALA A 32 -15.59 -3.81 4.87
C ALA A 32 -15.74 -4.32 6.31
N ALA A 33 -14.84 -5.22 6.72
CA ALA A 33 -14.86 -5.77 8.06
C ALA A 33 -14.69 -4.62 9.06
N ALA A 34 -15.70 -4.41 9.91
CA ALA A 34 -15.59 -3.43 10.97
C ALA A 34 -14.43 -3.85 11.90
N PRO A 35 -13.51 -2.92 12.24
CA PRO A 35 -12.43 -3.23 13.15
C PRO A 35 -12.99 -3.53 14.54
N ILE A 36 -12.38 -4.52 15.21
CA ILE A 36 -12.58 -4.83 16.63
C ILE A 36 -11.98 -3.71 17.48
N GLY A 37 -10.86 -3.12 17.01
CA GLY A 37 -10.25 -1.92 17.56
C GLY A 37 -9.20 -1.37 16.61
N CYS A 38 -8.91 -0.07 16.73
CA CYS A 38 -7.81 0.59 16.04
C CYS A 38 -6.94 1.32 17.05
N PHE A 39 -5.64 1.41 16.77
CA PHE A 39 -4.70 2.22 17.54
C PHE A 39 -3.69 2.87 16.60
N ASN A 40 -3.15 4.02 17.02
CA ASN A 40 -1.99 4.61 16.35
C ASN A 40 -0.72 4.09 17.00
N GLY A 41 0.32 3.89 16.19
CA GLY A 41 1.57 3.32 16.64
C GLY A 41 2.67 3.35 15.58
N TRP A 42 3.80 2.75 15.94
CA TRP A 42 4.94 2.56 15.07
C TRP A 42 5.16 1.07 14.80
N ILE A 43 5.83 0.77 13.69
CA ILE A 43 6.23 -0.60 13.31
C ILE A 43 7.77 -0.62 13.26
N GLY A 44 8.41 -1.46 14.07
CA GLY A 44 9.87 -1.59 14.14
C GLY A 44 10.35 -2.96 13.63
N ALA A 45 11.17 -3.01 12.58
CA ALA A 45 11.68 -4.26 12.04
C ALA A 45 12.84 -4.82 12.88
N TRP A 46 12.73 -6.08 13.33
CA TRP A 46 13.75 -6.73 14.16
C TRP A 46 15.07 -6.96 13.40
N ALA A 47 15.00 -7.19 12.08
CA ALA A 47 16.15 -7.50 11.22
C ALA A 47 17.31 -6.50 11.33
N ASN A 48 16.98 -5.21 11.43
CA ASN A 48 17.94 -4.10 11.36
C ASN A 48 17.74 -3.04 12.48
N ASN A 49 16.82 -3.29 13.42
CA ASN A 49 16.45 -2.40 14.52
C ASN A 49 16.07 -0.98 14.04
N ARG A 50 15.14 -0.90 13.07
CA ARG A 50 14.66 0.36 12.48
C ARG A 50 13.14 0.44 12.45
N LEU A 51 12.62 1.65 12.66
CA LEU A 51 11.23 1.98 12.35
C LEU A 51 11.00 1.95 10.84
N VAL A 52 9.82 1.47 10.49
CA VAL A 52 9.25 1.52 9.14
C VAL A 52 8.82 2.95 8.84
N SER A 53 9.27 3.50 7.73
CA SER A 53 8.92 4.81 7.19
C SER A 53 8.12 4.62 5.90
N ALA A 54 7.13 5.48 5.65
CA ALA A 54 6.50 5.62 4.34
C ALA A 54 7.20 6.73 3.52
N GLU A 55 7.87 6.39 2.42
CA GLU A 55 8.63 7.37 1.61
C GLU A 55 7.72 8.26 0.76
N LEU A 56 7.36 9.45 1.26
CA LEU A 56 6.40 10.34 0.57
C LEU A 56 7.05 11.35 -0.38
N ASP A 57 8.32 11.71 -0.17
CA ASP A 57 9.09 12.59 -1.07
C ASP A 57 9.67 11.85 -2.30
N TRP A 58 9.41 10.54 -2.44
CA TRP A 58 9.90 9.73 -3.56
C TRP A 58 8.88 9.71 -4.70
N GLU A 59 9.32 9.96 -5.93
CA GLU A 59 8.44 9.91 -7.11
C GLU A 59 8.24 8.50 -7.69
N GLY A 60 7.18 8.37 -8.50
CA GLY A 60 6.97 7.21 -9.37
C GLY A 60 6.84 5.88 -8.62
N ALA A 61 7.71 4.92 -8.95
CA ALA A 61 7.69 3.59 -8.35
C ALA A 61 8.01 3.59 -6.84
N GLY A 62 8.75 4.59 -6.35
CA GLY A 62 9.16 4.73 -4.95
C GLY A 62 8.12 5.40 -4.05
N TYR A 63 7.11 6.06 -4.61
CA TYR A 63 6.12 6.81 -3.82
C TYR A 63 5.35 5.90 -2.84
N GLY A 64 5.32 6.29 -1.58
CA GLY A 64 4.66 5.58 -0.49
C GLY A 64 5.36 4.27 -0.07
N ALA A 65 6.56 3.99 -0.57
CA ALA A 65 7.32 2.78 -0.23
C ALA A 65 7.48 2.62 1.28
N LEU A 66 7.25 1.41 1.81
CA LEU A 66 7.55 1.13 3.21
C LEU A 66 8.99 0.63 3.37
N LEU A 67 9.81 1.39 4.10
CA LEU A 67 11.22 1.08 4.37
C LEU A 67 11.51 1.04 5.88
N ALA A 68 12.04 -0.07 6.37
CA ALA A 68 12.66 -0.15 7.69
C ALA A 68 14.03 0.57 7.65
N ARG A 69 14.04 1.88 7.89
CA ARG A 69 15.25 2.73 7.80
C ARG A 69 15.47 3.69 8.97
N THR A 70 14.41 4.15 9.63
CA THR A 70 14.51 5.24 10.62
C THR A 70 14.99 4.70 11.96
N ALA A 71 15.90 5.41 12.63
CA ALA A 71 16.34 5.02 13.96
C ALA A 71 15.19 5.23 14.96
N THR A 72 15.04 4.34 15.96
CA THR A 72 13.93 4.43 16.93
C THR A 72 13.86 5.79 17.63
N ALA A 73 15.00 6.31 18.11
CA ALA A 73 15.10 7.67 18.68
C ALA A 73 15.03 8.84 17.65
N LYS A 74 14.40 8.63 16.48
CA LYS A 74 14.25 9.57 15.36
C LYS A 74 12.89 9.43 14.64
N GLU A 75 11.85 9.00 15.35
CA GLU A 75 10.47 9.03 14.86
C GLU A 75 10.04 10.40 14.30
N GLY A 76 9.17 10.38 13.31
CA GLY A 76 8.48 11.53 12.72
C GLY A 76 7.11 11.14 12.19
N ASP A 77 6.54 11.95 11.29
CA ASP A 77 5.18 11.72 10.77
C ASP A 77 5.10 10.47 9.87
N TRP A 78 6.18 10.13 9.16
CA TRP A 78 6.21 9.06 8.16
C TRP A 78 6.29 7.66 8.79
N GLU A 79 6.76 7.57 10.04
CA GLU A 79 6.87 6.34 10.81
C GLU A 79 5.57 5.97 11.56
N GLN A 80 4.56 6.84 11.53
CA GLN A 80 3.30 6.66 12.25
C GLN A 80 2.22 5.98 11.38
N PHE A 81 1.61 4.95 11.94
CA PHE A 81 0.54 4.17 11.31
C PHE A 81 -0.66 4.03 12.24
N GLU A 82 -1.85 4.05 11.66
CA GLU A 82 -3.05 3.47 12.27
C GLU A 82 -3.05 1.97 11.93
N ILE A 83 -3.11 1.12 12.95
CA ILE A 83 -3.31 -0.31 12.83
C ILE A 83 -4.72 -0.62 13.34
N CYS A 84 -5.57 -1.11 12.44
CA CYS A 84 -6.93 -1.53 12.74
C CYS A 84 -7.02 -3.05 12.68
N LEU A 85 -7.27 -3.69 13.82
CA LEU A 85 -7.43 -5.13 13.96
C LEU A 85 -8.91 -5.52 13.75
N GLY A 86 -9.18 -6.56 12.96
CA GLY A 86 -10.52 -6.92 12.51
C GLY A 86 -10.89 -8.39 12.70
N SER A 87 -12.16 -8.73 12.41
CA SER A 87 -12.70 -10.10 12.55
C SER A 87 -12.55 -10.97 11.29
N LYS A 88 -12.07 -10.41 10.20
CA LYS A 88 -11.75 -11.11 8.92
C LYS A 88 -10.31 -10.88 8.46
N TYR A 89 -9.83 -9.66 8.67
CA TYR A 89 -8.54 -9.14 8.23
C TYR A 89 -8.25 -7.85 9.01
N ASP A 90 -6.98 -7.50 9.07
CA ASP A 90 -6.47 -6.27 9.65
C ASP A 90 -6.05 -5.30 8.52
N THR A 91 -5.94 -4.01 8.85
CA THR A 91 -5.47 -2.98 7.91
C THR A 91 -4.44 -2.07 8.56
N ILE A 92 -3.47 -1.62 7.75
CA ILE A 92 -2.43 -0.69 8.14
C ILE A 92 -2.58 0.56 7.27
N ARG A 93 -2.66 1.74 7.88
CA ARG A 93 -2.81 3.04 7.20
C ARG A 93 -1.73 4.00 7.68
N SER A 94 -0.91 4.53 6.77
CA SER A 94 0.07 5.58 7.11
C SER A 94 -0.67 6.87 7.46
N LEU A 95 -0.33 7.50 8.58
CA LEU A 95 -0.97 8.75 9.00
C LEU A 95 -0.56 9.90 8.07
N ALA A 96 0.74 10.07 7.80
CA ALA A 96 1.27 11.16 6.96
C ALA A 96 0.69 11.21 5.54
N SER A 97 0.43 10.06 4.91
CA SER A 97 -0.23 10.00 3.59
C SER A 97 -1.76 9.88 3.68
N SER A 98 -2.28 9.47 4.84
CA SER A 98 -3.64 9.00 5.04
C SER A 98 -4.08 7.91 4.05
N ARG A 99 -3.14 7.06 3.62
CA ARG A 99 -3.37 5.94 2.68
C ARG A 99 -3.16 4.58 3.33
N TYR A 100 -3.98 3.62 2.91
CA TYR A 100 -3.79 2.21 3.25
C TYR A 100 -2.56 1.65 2.56
N VAL A 101 -1.91 0.72 3.24
CA VAL A 101 -0.75 -0.02 2.74
C VAL A 101 -1.22 -1.15 1.83
N SER A 102 -0.94 -1.04 0.53
CA SER A 102 -1.11 -2.13 -0.44
C SER A 102 0.13 -3.02 -0.47
N VAL A 103 -0.07 -4.32 -0.66
CA VAL A 103 0.98 -5.22 -1.19
C VAL A 103 0.91 -5.25 -2.71
N GLU A 104 1.99 -4.88 -3.37
CA GLU A 104 2.07 -4.78 -4.84
C GLU A 104 2.28 -6.16 -5.48
N VAL A 105 1.29 -7.05 -5.32
CA VAL A 105 1.38 -8.46 -5.74
C VAL A 105 1.46 -8.59 -7.25
N ASP A 106 0.70 -7.82 -8.03
CA ASP A 106 0.68 -7.93 -9.50
C ASP A 106 1.81 -7.19 -10.24
N TYR A 107 2.61 -6.39 -9.52
CA TYR A 107 3.82 -5.80 -10.10
C TYR A 107 4.92 -6.84 -10.32
N THR A 108 5.91 -6.49 -11.14
CA THR A 108 7.09 -7.34 -11.44
C THR A 108 8.40 -6.64 -11.08
N GLY A 109 9.52 -7.36 -11.15
CA GLY A 109 10.85 -6.83 -10.85
C GLY A 109 10.94 -6.26 -9.43
N SER A 110 11.58 -5.10 -9.29
CA SER A 110 11.81 -4.42 -8.01
C SER A 110 10.53 -4.00 -7.25
N GLN A 111 9.35 -4.00 -7.90
CA GLN A 111 8.07 -3.70 -7.25
C GLN A 111 7.30 -4.94 -6.78
N LYS A 112 7.69 -6.17 -7.17
CA LYS A 112 6.97 -7.40 -6.78
C LYS A 112 6.84 -7.55 -5.26
N SER A 113 5.61 -7.76 -4.80
CA SER A 113 5.24 -7.95 -3.39
C SER A 113 5.69 -6.83 -2.43
N MET A 114 6.07 -5.67 -2.94
CA MET A 114 6.49 -4.50 -2.15
C MET A 114 5.31 -3.92 -1.37
N LEU A 115 5.54 -3.36 -0.18
CA LEU A 115 4.50 -2.63 0.55
C LEU A 115 4.54 -1.14 0.19
N ARG A 116 3.37 -0.55 -0.12
CA ARG A 116 3.22 0.89 -0.39
C ARG A 116 1.99 1.49 0.27
N ALA A 117 2.16 2.53 1.07
CA ALA A 117 1.08 3.38 1.59
C ALA A 117 0.52 4.28 0.48
N ARG A 118 -0.45 3.78 -0.31
CA ARG A 118 -1.01 4.53 -1.45
C ARG A 118 -2.51 4.37 -1.71
N ALA A 119 -3.15 3.30 -1.25
CA ALA A 119 -4.56 3.04 -1.52
C ALA A 119 -5.50 3.97 -0.74
N THR A 120 -6.60 4.38 -1.39
CA THR A 120 -7.66 5.24 -0.80
C THR A 120 -8.83 4.45 -0.22
N ALA A 121 -8.87 3.15 -0.43
CA ALA A 121 -9.88 2.21 0.04
C ALA A 121 -9.23 0.83 0.20
N VAL A 122 -9.84 -0.05 0.99
CA VAL A 122 -9.33 -1.40 1.28
C VAL A 122 -9.69 -2.35 0.12
N GLY A 123 -8.72 -2.67 -0.73
CA GLY A 123 -8.82 -3.76 -1.71
C GLY A 123 -8.46 -5.12 -1.10
N PRO A 124 -8.23 -6.16 -1.91
CA PRO A 124 -7.61 -7.41 -1.44
C PRO A 124 -6.17 -7.20 -0.93
N TRP A 125 -5.43 -6.28 -1.56
CA TRP A 125 -4.00 -6.02 -1.31
C TRP A 125 -3.73 -5.25 -0.01
N GLU A 126 -4.76 -4.64 0.57
CA GLU A 126 -4.75 -3.94 1.86
C GLU A 126 -5.08 -4.84 3.05
N LYS A 127 -5.40 -6.13 2.82
CA LYS A 127 -5.84 -7.07 3.86
C LYS A 127 -4.65 -7.86 4.42
N PHE A 128 -4.45 -7.72 5.73
CA PHE A 128 -3.39 -8.39 6.48
C PHE A 128 -3.93 -9.29 7.60
N ASP A 129 -3.03 -10.08 8.17
CA ASP A 129 -3.17 -10.78 9.45
C ASP A 129 -1.98 -10.37 10.32
N VAL A 130 -2.26 -9.67 11.43
CA VAL A 130 -1.29 -8.97 12.28
C VAL A 130 -1.29 -9.59 13.68
N VAL A 131 -0.52 -10.67 13.83
CA VAL A 131 -0.47 -11.46 15.06
C VAL A 131 0.69 -11.00 15.96
N CYS A 132 0.37 -10.26 17.02
CA CYS A 132 1.30 -9.93 18.10
C CYS A 132 1.30 -11.00 19.18
N ARG A 133 2.48 -11.53 19.55
CA ARG A 133 2.66 -12.43 20.70
C ARG A 133 3.09 -11.64 21.93
N THR A 134 2.39 -11.82 23.04
CA THR A 134 2.66 -11.14 24.32
C THR A 134 4.14 -11.23 24.71
N ASN A 135 4.75 -10.08 25.05
CA ASN A 135 6.16 -9.94 25.43
C ASN A 135 7.13 -10.52 24.38
N SER A 136 6.79 -10.41 23.10
CA SER A 136 7.56 -10.97 21.99
C SER A 136 7.33 -10.15 20.70
N TYR A 137 7.57 -10.75 19.54
CA TYR A 137 7.36 -10.13 18.24
C TYR A 137 5.90 -10.20 17.76
N CYS A 138 5.56 -9.28 16.88
CA CYS A 138 4.44 -9.36 15.95
C CYS A 138 4.90 -9.90 14.58
N THR A 139 3.97 -10.51 13.85
CA THR A 139 4.11 -10.85 12.42
C THR A 139 3.01 -10.18 11.63
N ILE A 140 3.35 -9.63 10.46
CA ILE A 140 2.40 -9.12 9.49
C ILE A 140 2.39 -10.10 8.31
N LYS A 141 1.23 -10.65 7.96
CA LYS A 141 1.03 -11.55 6.82
C LYS A 141 0.08 -10.90 5.81
N SER A 142 0.39 -10.97 4.52
CA SER A 142 -0.53 -10.54 3.47
C SER A 142 -1.52 -11.67 3.14
N LEU A 143 -2.81 -11.37 3.14
CA LEU A 143 -3.85 -12.34 2.84
C LEU A 143 -4.03 -12.59 1.33
N GLU A 144 -3.52 -11.71 0.47
CA GLU A 144 -3.56 -11.87 -0.99
C GLU A 144 -2.62 -12.99 -1.48
N ASN A 145 -1.40 -13.07 -0.93
CA ASN A 145 -0.34 -13.95 -1.44
C ASN A 145 0.18 -14.97 -0.41
N ASP A 146 -0.50 -15.09 0.73
CA ASP A 146 -0.21 -15.95 1.89
C ASP A 146 1.21 -15.82 2.49
N LYS A 147 1.90 -14.68 2.28
CA LYS A 147 3.28 -14.49 2.74
C LYS A 147 3.41 -13.48 3.87
N TYR A 148 4.33 -13.79 4.78
CA TYR A 148 4.79 -12.84 5.78
C TYR A 148 5.57 -11.71 5.11
N VAL A 149 5.31 -10.50 5.59
CA VAL A 149 6.11 -9.31 5.31
C VAL A 149 7.50 -9.51 5.92
N SER A 150 8.55 -9.22 5.15
CA SER A 150 9.93 -9.26 5.62
C SER A 150 10.77 -8.14 5.01
N VAL A 151 11.96 -7.95 5.56
CA VAL A 151 13.00 -7.01 5.10
C VAL A 151 14.33 -7.72 4.79
N ALA A 152 14.27 -9.00 4.39
CA ALA A 152 15.46 -9.85 4.24
C ALA A 152 16.44 -9.35 3.15
N ASP A 153 15.91 -8.80 2.05
CA ASP A 153 16.72 -8.48 0.86
C ASP A 153 17.19 -7.02 0.78
N SER A 154 16.66 -6.12 1.63
CA SER A 154 16.91 -4.66 1.59
C SER A 154 16.27 -3.95 2.80
N THR A 155 16.27 -2.62 2.84
CA THR A 155 15.39 -1.88 3.77
C THR A 155 13.90 -1.94 3.40
N VAL A 156 13.54 -2.30 2.17
CA VAL A 156 12.16 -2.27 1.66
C VAL A 156 11.36 -3.47 2.17
N LEU A 157 10.18 -3.21 2.73
CA LEU A 157 9.26 -4.25 3.19
C LEU A 157 8.60 -4.97 2.01
N ARG A 158 8.60 -6.31 2.05
CA ARG A 158 7.96 -7.15 1.02
C ARG A 158 7.23 -8.35 1.61
N ALA A 159 6.05 -8.67 1.11
CA ALA A 159 5.36 -9.94 1.39
C ALA A 159 5.98 -11.08 0.56
N THR A 160 7.17 -11.54 0.95
CA THR A 160 7.96 -12.56 0.23
C THR A 160 8.12 -13.87 1.01
N SER A 161 8.20 -13.81 2.35
CA SER A 161 8.56 -14.96 3.19
C SER A 161 7.40 -15.93 3.41
N THR A 162 7.67 -17.23 3.25
CA THR A 162 6.72 -18.31 3.58
C THR A 162 6.80 -18.77 5.04
N SER A 163 7.71 -18.19 5.83
CA SER A 163 8.02 -18.64 7.20
C SER A 163 8.27 -17.45 8.15
N ILE A 164 8.04 -17.67 9.45
CA ILE A 164 8.36 -16.70 10.52
C ILE A 164 9.86 -16.76 10.82
N VAL A 165 10.66 -16.17 9.94
CA VAL A 165 12.11 -15.94 10.10
C VAL A 165 12.38 -14.67 10.90
N PHE A 166 13.63 -14.40 11.28
CA PHE A 166 13.99 -13.17 12.03
C PHE A 166 13.58 -11.89 11.27
N ASP A 167 13.77 -11.89 9.95
CA ASP A 167 13.51 -10.74 9.09
C ASP A 167 12.02 -10.47 8.83
N ALA A 168 11.14 -11.35 9.32
CA ALA A 168 9.68 -11.27 9.27
C ALA A 168 9.06 -10.95 10.64
N LYS A 169 9.87 -10.46 11.60
CA LYS A 169 9.46 -10.07 12.95
C LYS A 169 9.49 -8.56 13.11
N PHE A 170 8.46 -8.06 13.78
CA PHE A 170 8.28 -6.63 14.04
C PHE A 170 7.94 -6.40 15.51
N GLY A 171 8.39 -5.28 16.08
CA GLY A 171 7.67 -4.62 17.17
C GLY A 171 6.52 -3.83 16.55
N ILE A 172 5.37 -3.82 17.22
CA ILE A 172 4.27 -2.89 16.92
C ILE A 172 3.90 -2.25 18.26
N GLU A 173 4.12 -0.95 18.36
CA GLU A 173 4.14 -0.20 19.62
C GLU A 173 3.09 0.91 19.56
N HIS A 174 2.25 1.02 20.59
CA HIS A 174 1.21 2.04 20.67
C HIS A 174 1.81 3.42 21.00
N GLN A 175 1.23 4.51 20.48
CA GLN A 175 1.67 5.87 20.80
C GLN A 175 1.59 6.20 22.30
N ASP A 176 0.63 5.61 23.03
CA ASP A 176 0.40 5.85 24.45
C ASP A 176 1.32 5.02 25.39
N GLN A 177 2.45 4.50 24.91
CA GLN A 177 3.35 3.59 25.68
C GLN A 177 4.84 4.00 25.66
N MET A 178 5.13 5.27 25.36
CA MET A 178 6.48 5.85 25.42
C MET A 178 6.76 6.51 26.79
N ASP A 179 6.89 5.67 27.83
CA ASP A 179 7.29 6.04 29.21
C ASP A 179 8.78 5.73 29.50
#